data_AF-A0A0G0UIQ5-F1
#
_entry.id   AF-A0A0G0UIQ5-F1
#
_cell.length_a   1.000
_cell.length_b   1.000
_cell.length_c   1.000
_cell.angle_alpha   90.00
_cell.angle_beta   90.00
_cell.angle_gamma   90.00
#
_symmetry.space_group_name_H-M   'P 1'
#
loop_
_entity.id
_entity.type
_entity.pdbx_description
1 polymer ?
#
loop_
_entity_poly.entity_id
_entity_poly.type
_entity_poly.pdbx_seq_one_letter_code
_entity_poly.pdbx_strand_id
1 'polypeptide(L)'
;MLAYIKRIITFSLIASFLLLTVGLLKTAEAQVHNRPSSNIDLAPAPTSPGDNFEYYSDPTTITISATADTGYTVDAIYYKLDGGAQQEYTAPISVTGTGNHGIEYWSVDNTGLAETTHKFRSFIIEPYSAQVTSITQNSTTINLSLTFTNFSNYTAPYYEVLVKLIVSFLYIGLSASQHHSRHYIHFVFDD
;
A
#
# COMPACT_ATOMS: atom_id res chain seq x y z
N MET A 1 -72.78 -4.71 20.06
CA MET A 1 -71.58 -5.50 20.38
C MET A 1 -70.72 -5.79 19.13
N LEU A 2 -71.24 -6.40 18.07
CA LEU A 2 -70.46 -6.75 16.86
C LEU A 2 -69.84 -5.54 16.12
N ALA A 3 -70.55 -4.41 16.03
CA ALA A 3 -70.04 -3.18 15.42
C ALA A 3 -68.90 -2.52 16.21
N TYR A 4 -68.90 -2.68 17.54
CA TYR A 4 -67.87 -2.17 18.44
C TYR A 4 -66.59 -3.00 18.34
N ILE A 5 -66.73 -4.33 18.29
CA ILE A 5 -65.62 -5.27 18.09
C ILE A 5 -64.96 -5.04 16.72
N LYS A 6 -65.75 -4.84 15.65
CA LYS A 6 -65.21 -4.50 14.33
C LYS A 6 -64.39 -3.19 14.38
N ARG A 7 -64.89 -2.13 15.03
CA ARG A 7 -64.17 -0.86 15.17
C ARG A 7 -62.84 -0.99 15.90
N ILE A 8 -62.77 -1.78 16.97
CA ILE A 8 -61.53 -2.01 17.73
C ILE A 8 -60.51 -2.80 16.90
N ILE A 9 -60.94 -3.86 16.22
CA ILE A 9 -60.06 -4.66 15.36
C ILE A 9 -59.50 -3.80 14.22
N THR A 10 -60.35 -3.00 13.56
CA THR A 10 -59.90 -2.12 12.48
C THR A 10 -58.95 -1.03 12.99
N PHE A 11 -59.20 -0.43 14.16
CA PHE A 11 -58.30 0.56 14.74
C PHE A 11 -56.94 -0.04 15.13
N SER A 12 -56.94 -1.24 15.73
CA SER A 12 -55.71 -1.95 16.08
C SER A 12 -54.89 -2.35 14.85
N LEU A 13 -55.53 -2.81 13.77
CA LEU A 13 -54.86 -3.15 12.51
C LEU A 13 -54.26 -1.91 11.84
N ILE A 14 -54.99 -0.80 11.81
CA ILE A 14 -54.49 0.47 11.26
C ILE A 14 -53.32 1.01 12.11
N ALA A 15 -53.42 0.95 13.44
CA ALA A 15 -52.35 1.38 14.33
C ALA A 15 -51.09 0.50 14.19
N SER A 16 -51.24 -0.82 14.10
CA SER A 16 -50.13 -1.74 13.86
C SER A 16 -49.53 -1.58 12.46
N PHE A 17 -50.34 -1.33 11.44
CA PHE A 17 -49.85 -1.03 10.09
C PHE A 17 -49.14 0.32 10.01
N LEU A 18 -49.65 1.34 10.73
CA LEU A 18 -49.02 2.65 10.85
C LEU A 18 -47.69 2.56 11.61
N LEU A 19 -47.63 1.82 12.72
CA LEU A 19 -46.37 1.58 13.43
C LEU A 19 -45.37 0.75 12.62
N LEU A 20 -45.84 -0.24 11.85
CA LEU A 20 -44.98 -1.04 10.97
C LEU A 20 -44.43 -0.19 9.81
N THR A 21 -45.27 0.66 9.20
CA THR A 21 -44.85 1.56 8.13
C THR A 21 -43.95 2.68 8.64
N VAL A 22 -44.21 3.27 9.80
CA VAL A 22 -43.33 4.26 10.45
C VAL A 22 -42.02 3.62 10.94
N GLY A 23 -42.05 2.36 11.37
CA GLY A 23 -40.87 1.57 11.73
C GLY A 23 -39.99 1.22 10.52
N LEU A 24 -40.62 0.98 9.36
CA LEU A 24 -39.95 0.85 8.06
C LEU A 24 -39.49 2.21 7.49
N LEU A 25 -40.06 3.32 7.95
CA LEU A 25 -39.68 4.70 7.57
C LEU A 25 -38.66 5.34 8.51
N LYS A 26 -38.02 4.57 9.41
CA LYS A 26 -36.80 5.01 10.09
C LYS A 26 -35.62 4.90 9.12
N THR A 27 -35.40 6.01 8.41
CA THR A 27 -34.12 6.50 7.88
C THR A 27 -33.33 5.57 6.94
N ALA A 28 -33.80 5.48 5.70
CA ALA A 28 -32.88 5.78 4.61
C ALA A 28 -32.83 7.30 4.50
N GLU A 29 -31.92 7.97 5.22
CA GLU A 29 -31.59 9.35 4.88
C GLU A 29 -31.11 9.33 3.43
N ALA A 30 -31.91 9.90 2.52
CA ALA A 30 -31.45 10.11 1.16
C ALA A 30 -30.17 10.94 1.26
N GLN A 31 -29.03 10.38 0.84
CA GLN A 31 -27.78 11.10 0.76
C GLN A 31 -28.03 12.34 -0.10
N VAL A 32 -27.97 13.53 0.50
CA VAL A 32 -28.38 14.79 -0.15
C VAL A 32 -27.34 15.23 -1.21
N HIS A 33 -26.14 14.66 -1.16
CA HIS A 33 -25.06 14.85 -2.13
C HIS A 33 -24.10 13.64 -2.11
N ASN A 34 -23.14 13.62 -3.04
CA ASN A 34 -22.13 12.56 -3.11
C ASN A 34 -21.11 12.72 -2.00
N ARG A 35 -20.54 11.58 -1.60
CA ARG A 35 -19.39 11.52 -0.69
C ARG A 35 -18.21 12.29 -1.28
N PRO A 36 -17.33 12.85 -0.44
CA PRO A 36 -16.08 13.40 -0.92
C PRO A 36 -15.24 12.30 -1.60
N SER A 37 -14.23 12.70 -2.36
CA SER A 37 -13.37 11.79 -3.11
C SER A 37 -11.93 12.18 -2.90
N SER A 38 -11.12 11.28 -2.36
CA SER A 38 -9.68 11.49 -2.22
C SER A 38 -8.85 10.76 -3.28
N ASN A 39 -7.70 11.35 -3.61
CA ASN A 39 -6.67 10.78 -4.46
C ASN A 39 -5.31 10.80 -3.75
N ILE A 40 -4.48 9.81 -4.07
CA ILE A 40 -3.15 9.65 -3.51
C ILE A 40 -2.09 9.71 -4.61
N ASP A 41 -1.03 10.46 -4.35
CA ASP A 41 0.16 10.56 -5.20
C ASP A 41 1.41 10.17 -4.40
N LEU A 42 2.26 9.32 -4.98
CA LEU A 42 3.53 8.91 -4.39
C LEU A 42 4.68 9.48 -5.22
N ALA A 43 5.69 10.01 -4.53
CA ALA A 43 6.89 10.56 -5.12
C ALA A 43 8.16 9.99 -4.46
N PRO A 44 9.27 9.80 -5.20
CA PRO A 44 9.39 9.98 -6.65
C PRO A 44 8.58 8.94 -7.44
N ALA A 45 8.54 9.07 -8.76
CA ALA A 45 7.89 8.09 -9.62
C ALA A 45 8.49 6.68 -9.40
N PRO A 46 7.70 5.60 -9.58
CA PRO A 46 8.18 4.26 -9.31
C PRO A 46 9.37 3.89 -10.22
N THR A 47 10.35 3.18 -9.65
CA THR A 47 11.57 2.72 -10.32
C THR A 47 11.30 1.56 -11.29
N SER A 48 10.27 0.75 -11.02
CA SER A 48 9.77 -0.28 -11.92
C SER A 48 8.25 -0.17 -12.08
N PRO A 49 7.78 0.55 -13.12
CA PRO A 49 6.36 0.60 -13.46
C PRO A 49 5.95 -0.69 -14.19
N GLY A 50 4.93 -1.42 -13.70
CA GLY A 50 4.17 -2.37 -14.54
C GLY A 50 4.22 -3.86 -14.20
N ASP A 51 4.95 -4.28 -13.18
CA ASP A 51 4.72 -5.60 -12.57
C ASP A 51 3.67 -5.43 -11.46
N ASN A 52 2.99 -6.49 -10.99
CA ASN A 52 1.86 -6.40 -10.03
C ASN A 52 2.14 -5.65 -8.70
N PHE A 53 3.35 -5.12 -8.50
CA PHE A 53 3.80 -4.27 -7.40
C PHE A 53 4.57 -3.06 -7.95
N GLU A 54 4.22 -1.86 -7.50
CA GLU A 54 4.98 -0.62 -7.77
C GLU A 54 6.15 -0.51 -6.78
N TYR A 55 7.36 -0.29 -7.29
CA TYR A 55 8.58 -0.11 -6.51
C TYR A 55 8.99 1.35 -6.47
N TYR A 56 9.42 1.83 -5.31
CA TYR A 56 9.80 3.21 -5.05
C TYR A 56 11.16 3.29 -4.36
N SER A 57 11.86 4.41 -4.51
CA SER A 57 13.10 4.66 -3.77
C SER A 57 12.85 5.05 -2.31
N ASP A 58 13.83 4.80 -1.45
CA ASP A 58 13.89 5.33 -0.09
C ASP A 58 14.49 6.76 -0.10
N PRO A 59 13.80 7.79 0.42
CA PRO A 59 12.44 7.80 0.96
C PRO A 59 11.35 7.96 -0.10
N THR A 60 10.15 7.46 0.20
CA THR A 60 8.94 7.72 -0.57
C THR A 60 8.05 8.73 0.15
N THR A 61 7.54 9.73 -0.56
CA THR A 61 6.62 10.74 -0.04
C THR A 61 5.21 10.48 -0.54
N ILE A 62 4.25 10.42 0.38
CA ILE A 62 2.83 10.30 0.10
C ILE A 62 2.17 11.67 0.23
N THR A 63 1.42 12.07 -0.81
CA THR A 63 0.56 13.24 -0.80
C THR A 63 -0.89 12.81 -1.02
N ILE A 64 -1.81 13.29 -0.19
CA ILE A 64 -3.24 13.01 -0.31
C ILE A 64 -3.96 14.33 -0.63
N SER A 65 -4.85 14.28 -1.62
CA SER A 65 -5.75 15.38 -1.98
C SER A 65 -7.18 14.89 -1.94
N ALA A 66 -8.15 15.79 -1.73
CA ALA A 66 -9.55 15.43 -1.73
C ALA A 66 -10.42 16.55 -2.30
N THR A 67 -11.56 16.17 -2.85
CA THR A 67 -12.60 17.08 -3.34
C THR A 67 -13.96 16.72 -2.72
N ALA A 68 -14.84 17.71 -2.64
CA ALA A 68 -16.22 17.54 -2.20
C ALA A 68 -17.17 18.07 -3.28
N ASP A 69 -18.43 17.65 -3.21
CA ASP A 69 -19.48 18.14 -4.12
C ASP A 69 -19.67 19.66 -4.01
N THR A 70 -20.20 20.26 -5.08
CA THR A 70 -20.48 21.71 -5.12
C THR A 70 -21.37 22.13 -3.94
N GLY A 71 -20.90 23.12 -3.17
CA GLY A 71 -21.60 23.62 -1.98
C GLY A 71 -21.15 22.98 -0.66
N TYR A 72 -20.25 21.99 -0.73
CA TYR A 72 -19.62 21.34 0.41
C TYR A 72 -18.11 21.56 0.41
N THR A 73 -17.48 21.27 1.54
CA THR A 73 -16.02 21.33 1.70
C THR A 73 -15.52 20.04 2.31
N VAL A 74 -14.28 19.67 2.00
CA VAL A 74 -13.57 18.63 2.74
C VAL A 74 -13.28 19.17 4.14
N ASP A 75 -13.75 18.48 5.17
CA ASP A 75 -13.51 18.80 6.58
C ASP A 75 -12.18 18.19 7.04
N ALA A 76 -11.98 16.91 6.74
CA ALA A 76 -10.77 16.19 7.14
C ALA A 76 -10.41 15.09 6.14
N ILE A 77 -9.12 14.74 6.13
CA ILE A 77 -8.59 13.54 5.48
C ILE A 77 -7.94 12.70 6.56
N TYR A 78 -8.22 11.40 6.60
CA TYR A 78 -7.67 10.45 7.55
C TYR A 78 -6.90 9.35 6.84
N TYR A 79 -5.91 8.78 7.53
CA TYR A 79 -5.13 7.66 7.02
C TYR A 79 -4.70 6.69 8.11
N LYS A 80 -4.33 5.47 7.69
CA LYS A 80 -3.57 4.50 8.48
C LYS A 80 -2.39 4.01 7.62
N LEU A 81 -1.19 4.14 8.14
CA LEU A 81 0.03 3.64 7.50
C LEU A 81 0.47 2.33 8.15
N ASP A 82 0.77 1.32 7.33
CA ASP A 82 1.29 0.01 7.74
C ASP A 82 0.45 -0.69 8.83
N GLY A 83 -0.87 -0.53 8.74
CA GLY A 83 -1.83 -1.09 9.70
C GLY A 83 -1.85 -0.39 11.06
N GLY A 84 -1.20 0.78 11.17
CA GLY A 84 -1.17 1.59 12.39
C GLY A 84 -2.50 2.23 12.77
N ALA A 85 -2.45 3.04 13.83
CA ALA A 85 -3.61 3.82 14.28
C ALA A 85 -4.01 4.87 13.24
N GLN A 86 -5.29 5.25 13.26
CA GLN A 86 -5.80 6.35 12.44
C GLN A 86 -5.11 7.66 12.81
N GLN A 87 -4.73 8.42 11.78
CA GLN A 87 -4.15 9.75 11.87
C GLN A 87 -4.91 10.70 10.95
N GLU A 88 -4.91 11.99 11.28
CA GLU A 88 -5.40 13.05 10.40
C GLU A 88 -4.25 13.51 9.48
N TYR A 89 -4.54 13.64 8.19
CA TYR A 89 -3.57 14.10 7.20
C TYR A 89 -3.51 15.62 7.18
N THR A 90 -2.41 16.17 7.69
CA THR A 90 -2.16 17.62 7.74
C THR A 90 -1.00 18.06 6.85
N ALA A 91 -0.15 17.13 6.40
CA ALA A 91 1.03 17.36 5.58
C ALA A 91 1.48 16.07 4.87
N PRO A 92 2.29 16.17 3.79
CA PRO A 92 2.86 14.99 3.13
C PRO A 92 3.61 14.07 4.10
N ILE A 93 3.48 12.77 3.89
CA ILE A 93 4.03 11.73 4.77
C ILE A 93 5.30 11.17 4.13
N SER A 94 6.42 11.20 4.84
CA SER A 94 7.65 10.53 4.43
C SER A 94 7.67 9.10 4.97
N VAL A 95 7.78 8.12 4.07
CA VAL A 95 7.88 6.70 4.38
C VAL A 95 9.31 6.26 4.05
N THR A 96 9.95 5.65 5.04
CA THR A 96 11.34 5.18 4.99
C THR A 96 11.42 3.72 5.42
N GLY A 97 12.47 3.04 5.01
CA GLY A 97 12.69 1.63 5.32
C GLY A 97 12.27 0.76 4.16
N THR A 98 13.08 -0.26 3.89
CA THR A 98 12.88 -1.13 2.73
C THR A 98 11.80 -2.17 3.02
N GLY A 99 11.02 -2.53 2.02
CA GLY A 99 10.01 -3.58 2.13
C GLY A 99 8.61 -3.12 1.75
N ASN A 100 7.62 -3.93 2.12
CA ASN A 100 6.23 -3.67 1.78
C ASN A 100 5.64 -2.65 2.75
N HIS A 101 5.08 -1.59 2.19
CA HIS A 101 4.27 -0.62 2.90
C HIS A 101 2.85 -0.62 2.34
N GLY A 102 1.93 -0.10 3.13
CA GLY A 102 0.64 0.25 2.57
C GLY A 102 -0.16 1.23 3.41
N ILE A 103 -1.07 1.89 2.72
CA ILE A 103 -1.86 2.99 3.25
C ILE A 103 -3.34 2.78 2.96
N GLU A 104 -4.14 2.97 4.01
CA GLU A 104 -5.58 3.18 3.92
C GLU A 104 -5.86 4.67 4.11
N TYR A 105 -6.77 5.25 3.33
CA TYR A 105 -7.10 6.67 3.45
C TYR A 105 -8.55 6.95 3.05
N TRP A 106 -9.12 8.02 3.60
CA TRP A 106 -10.46 8.50 3.30
C TRP A 106 -10.63 9.96 3.71
N SER A 107 -11.57 10.65 3.09
CA SER A 107 -11.97 12.01 3.38
C SER A 107 -13.37 12.07 3.97
N VAL A 108 -13.64 13.15 4.70
CA VAL A 108 -14.93 13.47 5.32
C VAL A 108 -15.25 14.91 4.96
N ASP A 109 -16.49 15.18 4.57
CA ASP A 109 -16.96 16.55 4.32
C ASP A 109 -17.48 17.25 5.58
N ASN A 110 -17.78 18.54 5.44
CA ASN A 110 -18.28 19.42 6.51
C ASN A 110 -19.65 19.04 7.09
N THR A 111 -20.35 18.06 6.52
CA THR A 111 -21.59 17.50 7.09
C THR A 111 -21.35 16.19 7.84
N GLY A 112 -20.11 15.71 7.88
CA GLY A 112 -19.73 14.44 8.49
C GLY A 112 -19.90 13.23 7.56
N LEU A 113 -20.18 13.44 6.27
CA LEU A 113 -20.31 12.37 5.31
C LEU A 113 -18.90 11.94 4.84
N ALA A 114 -18.53 10.70 5.19
CA ALA A 114 -17.24 10.11 4.84
C ALA A 114 -17.28 9.41 3.47
N GLU A 115 -16.17 9.34 2.76
CA GLU A 115 -16.08 8.43 1.61
C GLU A 115 -15.91 6.96 2.02
N THR A 116 -16.06 6.03 1.07
CA THR A 116 -15.66 4.64 1.30
C THR A 116 -14.14 4.59 1.40
N THR A 117 -13.60 4.01 2.46
CA THR A 117 -12.16 3.87 2.64
C THR A 117 -11.50 3.26 1.41
N HIS A 118 -10.54 3.99 0.83
CA HIS A 118 -9.72 3.47 -0.26
C HIS A 118 -8.88 2.33 0.30
N LYS A 119 -9.05 1.15 -0.31
CA LYS A 119 -8.29 -0.03 0.11
C LYS A 119 -6.83 0.11 -0.29
N PHE A 120 -5.98 -0.27 0.67
CA PHE A 120 -4.56 -0.59 0.60
C PHE A 120 -3.92 -0.45 -0.79
N ARG A 121 -3.28 0.69 -1.06
CA ARG A 121 -2.24 0.76 -2.09
C ARG A 121 -0.98 0.15 -1.48
N SER A 122 -0.66 -1.07 -1.89
CA SER A 122 0.63 -1.70 -1.59
C SER A 122 1.71 -1.01 -2.44
N PHE A 123 2.79 -0.58 -1.80
CA PHE A 123 4.00 -0.16 -2.52
C PHE A 123 5.22 -0.73 -1.82
N ILE A 124 6.28 -0.94 -2.58
CA ILE A 124 7.53 -1.50 -2.07
C ILE A 124 8.60 -0.42 -2.13
N ILE A 125 9.22 -0.11 -0.99
CA ILE A 125 10.44 0.68 -1.00
C ILE A 125 11.60 -0.27 -1.27
N GLU A 126 12.33 -0.04 -2.37
CA GLU A 126 13.35 -0.95 -2.86
C GLU A 126 14.43 -1.22 -1.80
N PRO A 127 14.84 -2.49 -1.65
CA PRO A 127 16.05 -2.80 -0.90
C PRO A 127 17.26 -2.21 -1.65
N TYR A 128 18.16 -1.54 -0.93
CA TYR A 128 19.31 -0.83 -1.49
C TYR A 128 20.17 -1.69 -2.45
N SER A 129 20.07 -1.46 -3.76
CA SER A 129 20.78 -2.27 -4.74
C SER A 129 22.30 -2.31 -4.53
N ALA A 130 22.89 -3.48 -4.78
CA ALA A 130 24.33 -3.64 -4.91
C ALA A 130 24.77 -3.18 -6.30
N GLN A 131 25.81 -2.35 -6.36
CA GLN A 131 26.41 -1.90 -7.61
C GLN A 131 27.69 -2.69 -7.88
N VAL A 132 27.85 -3.24 -9.09
CA VAL A 132 29.12 -3.82 -9.52
C VAL A 132 30.08 -2.68 -9.85
N THR A 133 31.11 -2.52 -9.03
CA THR A 133 32.11 -1.46 -9.21
C THR A 133 33.30 -1.92 -10.04
N SER A 134 33.66 -3.20 -9.97
CA SER A 134 34.65 -3.76 -10.89
C SER A 134 34.44 -5.24 -11.17
N ILE A 135 34.77 -5.65 -12.39
CA ILE A 135 34.96 -7.05 -12.77
C ILE A 135 36.38 -7.15 -13.29
N THR A 136 37.22 -7.93 -12.62
CA THR A 136 38.58 -8.20 -13.11
C THR A 136 38.73 -9.69 -13.39
N GLN A 137 39.18 -10.00 -14.60
CA GLN A 137 39.48 -11.37 -15.00
C GLN A 137 41.00 -11.56 -15.05
N ASN A 138 41.49 -12.49 -14.25
CA ASN A 138 42.84 -13.03 -14.33
C ASN A 138 42.80 -14.36 -15.11
N SER A 139 43.97 -14.96 -15.38
CA SER A 139 44.09 -16.18 -16.20
C SER A 139 43.19 -17.35 -15.75
N THR A 140 42.85 -17.42 -14.47
CA THR A 140 42.03 -18.50 -13.89
C THR A 140 40.96 -18.01 -12.90
N THR A 141 40.74 -16.70 -12.75
CA THR A 141 39.79 -16.17 -11.74
C THR A 141 39.04 -14.97 -12.29
N ILE A 142 37.76 -14.87 -11.94
CA ILE A 142 36.97 -13.64 -12.07
C ILE A 142 36.78 -13.10 -10.66
N ASN A 143 37.24 -11.88 -10.41
CA ASN A 143 36.94 -11.14 -9.18
C ASN A 143 35.82 -10.15 -9.47
N LEU A 144 34.82 -10.14 -8.61
CA LEU A 144 33.69 -9.22 -8.64
C LEU A 144 33.79 -8.32 -7.41
N SER A 145 33.90 -7.01 -7.63
CA SER A 145 33.75 -6.02 -6.56
C SER A 145 32.35 -5.45 -6.61
N LEU A 146 31.65 -5.55 -5.48
CA LEU A 146 30.32 -4.98 -5.29
C LEU A 146 30.41 -3.90 -4.23
N THR A 147 29.68 -2.80 -4.43
CA THR A 147 29.46 -1.79 -3.40
C THR A 147 27.98 -1.75 -3.09
N PHE A 148 27.64 -1.89 -1.82
CA PHE A 148 26.28 -1.77 -1.32
C PHE A 148 26.12 -0.40 -0.69
N THR A 149 25.07 0.31 -1.03
CA THR A 149 24.67 1.50 -0.28
C THR A 149 23.88 1.04 0.95
N ASN A 150 24.18 1.55 2.15
CA ASN A 150 23.42 1.28 3.38
C ASN A 150 23.26 -0.21 3.75
N PHE A 151 24.37 -0.97 3.73
CA PHE A 151 24.40 -2.40 4.10
C PHE A 151 23.73 -2.72 5.45
N SER A 152 23.81 -1.79 6.41
CA SER A 152 23.20 -1.90 7.74
C SER A 152 21.67 -2.00 7.75
N ASN A 153 21.00 -1.62 6.66
CA ASN A 153 19.54 -1.65 6.57
C ASN A 153 18.98 -3.01 6.09
N TYR A 154 19.85 -3.96 5.75
CA TYR A 154 19.47 -5.33 5.44
C TYR A 154 19.44 -6.21 6.69
N THR A 155 18.25 -6.49 7.21
CA THR A 155 18.06 -7.50 8.27
C THR A 155 17.94 -8.91 7.69
N ALA A 156 18.47 -9.90 8.42
CA ALA A 156 18.23 -11.32 8.19
C ALA A 156 16.75 -11.65 7.92
N PRO A 157 16.39 -12.42 6.87
CA PRO A 157 17.21 -13.38 6.12
C PRO A 157 17.61 -12.95 4.69
N TYR A 158 17.37 -11.69 4.31
CA TYR A 158 17.56 -11.24 2.92
C TYR A 158 19.02 -11.32 2.44
N TYR A 159 20.00 -11.19 3.35
CA TYR A 159 21.43 -11.35 3.06
C TYR A 159 21.77 -12.74 2.49
N GLU A 160 21.24 -13.83 3.08
CA GLU A 160 21.52 -15.19 2.64
C GLU A 160 21.03 -15.44 1.22
N VAL A 161 19.85 -14.92 0.89
CA VAL A 161 19.20 -15.16 -0.40
C VAL A 161 19.91 -14.42 -1.52
N LEU A 162 20.27 -13.15 -1.33
CA LEU A 162 20.98 -12.35 -2.33
C LEU A 162 22.38 -12.91 -2.63
N VAL A 163 23.13 -13.26 -1.58
CA VAL A 163 24.46 -13.86 -1.75
C VAL A 163 24.35 -15.22 -2.45
N LYS A 164 23.38 -16.07 -2.06
CA LYS A 164 23.16 -17.38 -2.72
C LYS A 164 22.70 -17.25 -4.17
N LEU A 165 21.85 -16.29 -4.50
CA LEU A 165 21.32 -16.10 -5.85
C LEU A 165 22.41 -15.64 -6.83
N ILE A 166 23.28 -14.71 -6.41
CA ILE A 166 24.43 -14.24 -7.19
C ILE A 166 25.41 -15.40 -7.47
N VAL A 167 25.67 -16.24 -6.47
CA VAL A 167 26.54 -17.41 -6.62
C VAL A 167 25.91 -18.48 -7.55
N SER A 168 24.57 -18.61 -7.54
CA SER A 168 23.85 -19.64 -8.30
C SER A 168 23.76 -19.35 -9.81
N PHE A 169 23.49 -18.10 -10.20
CA PHE A 169 23.40 -17.74 -11.64
C PHE A 169 24.76 -17.78 -12.34
N LEU A 170 25.85 -17.54 -11.61
CA LEU A 170 27.19 -17.50 -12.19
C LEU A 170 27.79 -18.89 -12.40
N TYR A 171 27.29 -19.93 -11.71
CA TYR A 171 27.69 -21.32 -11.93
C TYR A 171 27.16 -21.89 -13.26
N ILE A 172 26.01 -21.39 -13.74
CA ILE A 172 25.33 -21.87 -14.95
C ILE A 172 25.97 -21.27 -16.22
N GLY A 173 26.54 -20.06 -16.13
CA GLY A 173 27.22 -19.39 -17.26
C GLY A 173 28.61 -19.94 -17.59
N LEU A 174 29.33 -20.53 -16.61
CA LEU A 174 30.68 -21.06 -16.82
C LEU A 174 30.70 -22.51 -17.35
N SER A 175 29.62 -23.29 -17.25
CA SER A 175 29.63 -24.67 -17.76
C SER A 175 29.43 -24.80 -19.28
N ALA A 176 29.11 -23.69 -19.98
CA ALA A 176 28.79 -23.69 -21.41
C ALA A 176 29.97 -23.31 -22.32
N SER A 177 31.08 -22.80 -21.78
CA SER A 177 32.31 -22.49 -22.54
C SER A 177 33.42 -23.45 -22.13
N GLN A 178 33.92 -24.23 -23.10
CA GLN A 178 34.68 -25.45 -22.87
C GLN A 178 36.11 -25.27 -22.31
N HIS A 179 36.64 -26.39 -21.84
CA HIS A 179 38.03 -26.69 -21.46
C HIS A 179 38.46 -26.36 -20.02
N HIS A 180 39.06 -27.37 -19.38
CA HIS A 180 39.42 -27.42 -17.96
C HIS A 180 40.11 -26.16 -17.43
N SER A 181 39.40 -25.38 -16.60
CA SER A 181 39.97 -24.62 -15.49
C SER A 181 38.88 -24.31 -14.48
N ARG A 182 39.05 -24.77 -13.24
CA ARG A 182 38.13 -24.44 -12.13
C ARG A 182 38.40 -23.00 -11.73
N HIS A 183 37.49 -22.09 -12.06
CA HIS A 183 37.56 -20.69 -11.66
C HIS A 183 36.95 -20.53 -10.25
N TYR A 184 37.74 -20.11 -9.27
CA TYR A 184 37.26 -19.74 -7.93
C TYR A 184 37.06 -18.22 -7.86
N ILE A 185 35.96 -17.78 -7.23
CA ILE A 185 35.64 -16.37 -7.00
C ILE A 185 35.93 -16.05 -5.54
N HIS A 186 36.70 -14.99 -5.28
CA HIS A 186 37.02 -14.51 -3.94
C HIS A 186 36.21 -13.24 -3.68
N PHE A 187 35.45 -13.20 -2.59
CA PHE A 187 34.76 -11.99 -2.14
C PHE A 187 35.69 -11.21 -1.22
N VAL A 188 35.87 -9.91 -1.49
CA VAL A 188 36.52 -8.98 -0.58
C VAL A 188 35.43 -8.02 -0.10
N PHE A 189 35.21 -7.99 1.22
CA PHE A 189 34.34 -7.01 1.86
C PHE A 189 35.26 -5.94 2.45
N ASP A 190 35.10 -4.69 2.01
CA ASP A 190 35.76 -3.57 2.67
C ASP A 190 34.83 -3.10 3.81
N ASP A 191 35.39 -3.04 5.03
CA ASP A 191 34.71 -2.63 6.27
C ASP A 191 34.26 -1.16 6.27
#